data_AF-A0A093ZB10-F1
#
_entry.id   AF-A0A093ZB10-F1
#
_cell.length_a   1.000
_cell.length_b   1.000
_cell.length_c   1.000
_cell.angle_alpha   90.00
_cell.angle_beta   90.00
_cell.angle_gamma   90.00
#
_symmetry.space_group_name_H-M   'P 1'
#
loop_
_entity.id
_entity.type
_entity.pdbx_description
1 polymer ?
#
loop_
_entity_poly.entity_id
_entity_poly.type
_entity_poly.pdbx_seq_one_letter_code
_entity_poly.pdbx_strand_id
1 'polypeptide(L)'
;MCTPMSYDDVAWEKSDDVFDAWKHKLYRNDVLQAIDKFVQKHRGGVAIKLCNPLRGSFNVCIQIDFLNGGLAMIRIPCPGVVIFPEEKVRREVATMRYVQENTSIPMPLISTRE
;
A
#
# COMPACT_ATOMS: atom_id res chain seq x y z
N MET A 1 32.92 6.97 24.28
CA MET A 1 31.70 7.63 23.76
C MET A 1 31.45 7.05 22.38
N CYS A 2 30.32 6.36 22.16
CA CYS A 2 29.97 5.89 20.82
C CYS A 2 29.51 7.09 19.99
N THR A 3 30.18 7.37 18.89
CA THR A 3 29.69 8.35 17.91
C THR A 3 28.36 7.85 17.34
N PRO A 4 27.38 8.74 17.12
CA PRO A 4 26.18 8.38 16.38
C PRO A 4 26.60 7.76 15.06
N MET A 5 26.05 6.58 14.76
CA MET A 5 26.24 5.94 13.47
C MET A 5 25.79 6.94 12.38
N SER A 6 26.70 7.32 11.49
CA SER A 6 26.37 8.24 10.40
C SER A 6 25.29 7.61 9.53
N TYR A 7 24.43 8.46 8.98
CA TYR A 7 23.46 8.00 8.00
C TYR A 7 24.18 7.37 6.81
N ASP A 8 23.72 6.21 6.36
CA ASP A 8 24.25 5.57 5.16
C ASP A 8 23.52 6.14 3.95
N ASP A 9 23.97 7.30 3.49
CA ASP A 9 23.41 8.00 2.32
C ASP A 9 23.46 7.10 1.07
N VAL A 10 24.47 6.25 0.93
CA VAL A 10 24.63 5.33 -0.21
C VAL A 10 23.57 4.24 -0.18
N ALA A 11 23.27 3.68 1.00
CA ALA A 11 22.17 2.73 1.14
C ALA A 11 20.81 3.39 0.90
N TRP A 12 20.65 4.64 1.32
CA TRP A 12 19.43 5.41 1.10
C TRP A 12 19.16 5.67 -0.38
N GLU A 13 20.16 6.16 -1.12
CA GLU A 13 20.04 6.43 -2.55
C GLU A 13 19.65 5.16 -3.33
N LYS A 14 20.27 4.02 -3.02
CA LYS A 14 19.90 2.73 -3.61
C LYS A 14 18.46 2.31 -3.32
N SER A 15 17.96 2.59 -2.13
CA SER A 15 16.56 2.34 -1.79
C SER A 15 15.62 3.21 -2.62
N ASP A 16 15.95 4.48 -2.78
CA ASP A 16 15.17 5.41 -3.62
C ASP A 16 15.18 4.99 -5.09
N ASP A 17 16.33 4.55 -5.63
CA ASP A 17 16.43 4.00 -6.99
C ASP A 17 15.51 2.78 -7.20
N VAL A 18 15.51 1.85 -6.24
CA VAL A 18 14.65 0.67 -6.27
C VAL A 18 13.18 1.09 -6.26
N PHE A 19 12.83 2.04 -5.40
CA PHE A 19 11.46 2.55 -5.29
C PHE A 19 11.03 3.23 -6.59
N ASP A 20 11.85 4.11 -7.17
CA ASP A 20 11.52 4.87 -8.37
C ASP A 20 11.40 3.96 -9.60
N ALA A 21 12.30 2.98 -9.74
CA ALA A 21 12.20 1.97 -10.79
C ALA A 21 10.92 1.13 -10.67
N TRP A 22 10.51 0.78 -9.45
CA TRP A 22 9.25 0.09 -9.20
C TRP A 22 8.03 0.99 -9.46
N LYS A 23 8.06 2.24 -9.00
CA LYS A 23 7.00 3.24 -9.20
C LYS A 23 6.74 3.46 -10.68
N HIS A 24 7.78 3.54 -11.52
CA HIS A 24 7.61 3.69 -12.96
C HIS A 24 6.82 2.52 -13.58
N LYS A 25 7.05 1.29 -13.10
CA LYS A 25 6.30 0.10 -13.55
C LYS A 25 4.82 0.14 -13.14
N LEU A 26 4.50 0.78 -12.01
CA LEU A 26 3.14 0.89 -11.50
C LEU A 26 2.22 1.71 -12.41
N TYR A 27 2.74 2.73 -13.08
CA TYR A 27 1.98 3.59 -13.99
C TYR A 27 1.79 3.01 -15.39
N ARG A 28 2.30 1.80 -15.67
CA ARG A 28 2.07 1.15 -16.95
C ARG A 28 0.62 0.70 -17.06
N ASN A 29 0.00 0.92 -18.23
CA ASN A 29 -1.42 0.63 -18.45
C ASN A 29 -1.78 -0.84 -18.22
N ASP A 30 -0.90 -1.78 -18.58
CA ASP A 30 -1.07 -3.21 -18.35
C ASP A 30 -1.19 -3.54 -16.84
N VAL A 31 -0.35 -2.90 -16.02
CA VAL A 31 -0.34 -3.08 -14.56
C VAL A 31 -1.58 -2.48 -13.93
N LEU A 32 -1.97 -1.26 -14.33
CA LEU A 32 -3.19 -0.61 -13.84
C LEU A 32 -4.44 -1.44 -14.19
N GLN A 33 -4.51 -2.00 -15.39
CA GLN A 33 -5.59 -2.92 -15.79
C GLN A 33 -5.57 -4.22 -14.98
N ALA A 34 -4.39 -4.77 -14.67
CA ALA A 34 -4.27 -5.95 -13.82
C ALA A 34 -4.76 -5.66 -12.39
N ILE A 35 -4.44 -4.49 -11.85
CA ILE A 35 -4.90 -4.02 -10.54
C ILE A 35 -6.42 -3.88 -10.51
N ASP A 36 -7.00 -3.26 -11.53
CA ASP A 36 -8.45 -3.10 -11.65
C ASP A 36 -9.16 -4.47 -11.67
N LYS A 37 -8.70 -5.40 -12.53
CA LYS A 37 -9.21 -6.78 -12.57
C LYS A 37 -9.05 -7.51 -11.24
N PHE A 38 -7.91 -7.34 -10.57
CA PHE A 38 -7.65 -7.94 -9.26
C PHE A 38 -8.67 -7.45 -8.23
N VAL A 39 -8.93 -6.15 -8.18
CA VAL A 39 -9.87 -5.58 -7.21
C VAL A 39 -11.32 -5.96 -7.50
N GLN A 40 -11.73 -5.94 -8.77
CA GLN A 40 -13.06 -6.42 -9.16
C GLN A 40 -13.27 -7.89 -8.76
N LYS A 41 -12.24 -8.74 -8.89
CA LYS A 41 -12.29 -10.14 -8.45
C LYS A 41 -12.40 -10.28 -6.93
N HIS A 42 -11.68 -9.47 -6.15
CA HIS A 42 -11.60 -9.63 -4.70
C HIS A 42 -12.75 -8.96 -3.94
N ARG A 43 -13.19 -7.76 -4.35
CA ARG A 43 -14.30 -7.06 -3.71
C ARG A 43 -15.65 -7.46 -4.30
N GLY A 44 -15.68 -7.75 -5.60
CA GLY A 44 -16.92 -7.77 -6.38
C GLY A 44 -17.43 -6.36 -6.71
N GLY A 45 -18.38 -6.28 -7.64
CA GLY A 45 -18.95 -5.02 -8.12
C GLY A 45 -18.21 -4.41 -9.31
N VAL A 46 -18.79 -3.35 -9.88
CA VAL A 46 -18.26 -2.66 -11.06
C VAL A 46 -17.43 -1.46 -10.60
N ALA A 47 -16.12 -1.51 -10.86
CA ALA A 47 -15.22 -0.38 -10.67
C ALA A 47 -15.52 0.68 -11.73
N ILE A 48 -15.67 1.94 -11.31
CA ILE A 48 -15.87 3.08 -12.22
C ILE A 48 -14.54 3.73 -12.54
N LYS A 49 -13.70 3.92 -11.51
CA LYS A 49 -12.51 4.76 -11.61
C LYS A 49 -11.38 4.23 -10.75
N LEU A 50 -10.24 4.00 -11.40
CA LEU A 50 -8.95 3.81 -10.74
C LEU A 50 -8.30 5.18 -10.58
N CYS A 51 -8.13 5.65 -9.36
CA CYS A 51 -7.44 6.91 -9.06
C CYS A 51 -5.93 6.72 -9.15
N ASN A 52 -5.22 7.82 -9.44
CA ASN A 52 -3.77 7.80 -9.52
C ASN A 52 -3.15 7.31 -8.20
N PRO A 53 -2.11 6.46 -8.26
CA PRO A 53 -1.37 6.05 -7.08
C PRO A 53 -0.84 7.25 -6.30
N LEU A 54 -1.09 7.26 -4.99
CA LEU A 54 -0.60 8.26 -4.03
C LEU A 54 0.53 7.65 -3.20
N ARG A 55 1.71 8.26 -3.24
CA ARG A 55 2.85 7.86 -2.40
C ARG A 55 2.70 8.47 -1.01
N GLY A 56 2.60 7.63 0.02
CA GLY A 56 2.90 7.99 1.40
C GLY A 56 4.34 7.65 1.79
N SER A 57 4.70 7.79 3.07
CA SER A 57 6.07 7.52 3.53
C SER A 57 6.50 6.06 3.31
N PHE A 58 5.63 5.10 3.64
CA PHE A 58 5.97 3.67 3.60
C PHE A 58 5.03 2.82 2.75
N ASN A 59 3.98 3.42 2.17
CA ASN A 59 3.02 2.72 1.34
C ASN A 59 2.65 3.59 0.13
N VAL A 60 2.43 2.95 -1.01
CA VAL A 60 1.68 3.52 -2.13
C VAL A 60 0.23 3.08 -2.03
N CYS A 61 -0.68 4.05 -2.07
CA CYS A 61 -2.12 3.84 -1.98
C CYS A 61 -2.77 4.05 -3.34
N ILE A 62 -3.63 3.12 -3.74
CA ILE A 62 -4.41 3.22 -4.98
C ILE A 62 -5.87 3.15 -4.60
N GLN A 63 -6.61 4.23 -4.86
CA GLN A 63 -8.04 4.29 -4.57
C GLN A 63 -8.85 3.85 -5.79
N ILE A 64 -9.93 3.12 -5.54
CA ILE A 64 -10.87 2.68 -6.57
C ILE A 64 -12.29 3.02 -6.12
N ASP A 65 -13.00 3.72 -7.00
CA ASP A 65 -14.40 4.10 -6.82
C ASP A 65 -15.31 3.10 -7.55
N PHE A 66 -16.39 2.67 -6.90
CA PHE A 66 -17.33 1.67 -7.41
C PHE A 66 -18.71 2.28 -7.66
N LEU A 67 -19.45 1.69 -8.60
CA LEU A 67 -20.76 2.18 -9.04
C LEU A 67 -21.80 2.22 -7.92
N ASN A 68 -21.67 1.33 -6.94
CA ASN A 68 -22.52 1.31 -5.75
C ASN A 68 -22.19 2.39 -4.70
N GLY A 69 -21.32 3.35 -5.03
CA GLY A 69 -20.83 4.38 -4.11
C GLY A 69 -19.76 3.87 -3.12
N GLY A 70 -19.32 2.62 -3.25
CA GLY A 70 -18.28 2.05 -2.41
C GLY A 70 -16.88 2.49 -2.82
N LEU A 71 -16.00 2.69 -1.82
CA LEU A 71 -14.58 3.00 -2.02
C LEU A 71 -13.72 1.83 -1.56
N ALA A 72 -12.71 1.46 -2.34
CA ALA A 72 -11.68 0.52 -1.94
C ALA A 72 -10.31 1.19 -2.05
N MET A 73 -9.39 0.77 -1.20
CA MET A 73 -8.01 1.23 -1.23
C MET A 73 -7.08 0.02 -1.21
N ILE A 74 -6.21 -0.07 -2.20
CA ILE A 74 -5.07 -0.98 -2.16
C ILE A 74 -3.90 -0.23 -1.55
N ARG A 75 -3.23 -0.85 -0.59
CA ARG A 75 -2.01 -0.31 0.04
C ARG A 75 -0.88 -1.28 -0.24
N ILE A 76 0.15 -0.80 -0.93
CA ILE A 76 1.33 -1.58 -1.30
C ILE A 76 2.53 -1.00 -0.54
N PRO A 77 3.24 -1.80 0.28
CA PRO A 77 4.48 -1.34 0.91
C PRO A 77 5.49 -0.86 -0.14
N CYS A 78 6.14 0.27 0.11
CA CYS A 78 7.15 0.82 -0.79
C CYS A 78 8.38 -0.10 -0.87
N PRO A 79 8.70 -0.68 -2.04
CA PRO A 79 9.92 -1.48 -2.20
C PRO A 79 11.17 -0.63 -2.02
N GLY A 80 12.27 -1.22 -1.55
CA GLY A 80 13.50 -0.49 -1.22
C GLY A 80 13.43 0.21 0.14
N VAL A 81 12.29 0.84 0.44
CA VAL A 81 12.06 1.58 1.70
C VAL A 81 11.65 0.65 2.85
N VAL A 82 10.83 -0.38 2.56
CA VAL A 82 10.37 -1.35 3.55
C VAL A 82 11.18 -2.63 3.45
N ILE A 83 11.92 -2.95 4.52
CA ILE A 83 12.82 -4.13 4.58
C ILE A 83 12.02 -5.45 4.69
N PHE A 84 10.97 -5.48 5.53
CA PHE A 84 10.15 -6.67 5.78
C PHE A 84 8.67 -6.38 5.46
N PRO A 85 8.29 -6.38 4.17
CA PRO A 85 6.95 -5.95 3.75
C PRO A 85 5.83 -6.84 4.31
N GLU A 86 6.02 -8.15 4.38
CA GLU A 86 5.01 -9.09 4.89
C GLU A 86 4.81 -8.92 6.41
N GLU A 87 5.90 -8.73 7.14
CA GLU A 87 5.82 -8.46 8.58
C GLU A 87 5.15 -7.11 8.85
N LYS A 88 5.51 -6.08 8.09
CA LYS A 88 4.87 -4.76 8.18
C LYS A 88 3.37 -4.86 7.92
N VAL A 89 2.95 -5.54 6.87
CA VAL A 89 1.51 -5.70 6.53
C VAL A 89 0.79 -6.45 7.65
N ARG A 90 1.36 -7.54 8.17
CA ARG A 90 0.77 -8.28 9.31
C ARG A 90 0.61 -7.39 10.54
N ARG A 91 1.61 -6.58 10.87
CA ARG A 91 1.55 -5.62 11.98
C ARG A 91 0.47 -4.57 11.76
N GLU A 92 0.38 -3.96 10.58
CA GLU A 92 -0.67 -2.98 10.24
C GLU A 92 -2.08 -3.59 10.38
N VAL A 93 -2.31 -4.78 9.84
CA VAL A 93 -3.60 -5.48 9.93
C VAL A 93 -3.95 -5.81 11.38
N ALA A 94 -2.98 -6.34 12.15
CA ALA A 94 -3.18 -6.65 13.57
C ALA A 94 -3.52 -5.40 14.38
N THR A 95 -2.83 -4.29 14.16
CA THR A 95 -3.13 -3.01 14.81
C THR A 95 -4.52 -2.49 14.43
N MET A 96 -4.90 -2.59 13.15
CA MET A 96 -6.23 -2.16 12.72
C MET A 96 -7.35 -2.97 13.38
N ARG A 97 -7.20 -4.31 13.47
CA ARG A 97 -8.15 -5.19 14.19
C ARG A 97 -8.20 -4.82 15.68
N TYR A 98 -7.05 -4.66 16.31
CA TYR A 98 -6.98 -4.27 17.73
C TYR A 98 -7.70 -2.94 18.00
N VAL A 99 -7.44 -1.89 17.20
CA VAL A 99 -8.10 -0.59 17.37
C VAL A 99 -9.61 -0.70 17.16
N GLN A 100 -10.05 -1.48 16.18
CA GLN A 100 -11.48 -1.71 15.91
C GLN A 100 -12.19 -2.40 17.09
N GLU A 101 -11.53 -3.35 17.75
CA GLU A 101 -12.09 -4.11 18.88
C GLU A 101 -12.06 -3.32 20.19
N ASN A 102 -11.06 -2.46 20.38
CA ASN A 102 -10.80 -1.80 21.66
C ASN A 102 -11.22 -0.32 21.70
N THR A 103 -11.68 0.26 20.59
CA THR A 103 -12.06 1.67 20.51
C THR A 103 -13.32 1.86 19.65
N SER A 104 -14.04 2.96 19.86
CA SER A 104 -15.17 3.36 19.02
C SER A 104 -14.75 4.06 17.73
N ILE A 105 -13.45 4.08 17.40
CA ILE A 105 -12.95 4.73 16.19
C ILE A 105 -13.38 3.88 14.98
N PRO A 106 -14.08 4.47 13.99
CA PRO A 106 -14.52 3.71 12.83
C PRO A 106 -13.32 3.30 11.98
N MET A 107 -13.08 1.99 11.89
CA MET A 107 -11.99 1.42 11.10
C MET A 107 -12.49 0.87 9.74
N PRO A 108 -11.71 1.03 8.66
CA PRO A 108 -12.05 0.44 7.37
C PRO A 108 -12.10 -1.09 7.41
N LEU A 109 -12.97 -1.69 6.60
CA LEU A 109 -13.04 -3.14 6.42
C LEU A 109 -11.80 -3.65 5.68
N ILE A 110 -11.13 -4.66 6.26
CA ILE A 110 -9.94 -5.29 5.68
C ILE A 110 -10.37 -6.51 4.85
N SER A 111 -10.08 -6.50 3.54
CA SER A 111 -10.43 -7.59 2.62
C SER A 111 -9.31 -8.61 2.38
N THR A 112 -8.18 -8.49 3.08
CA THR A 112 -7.03 -9.40 2.94
C THR A 112 -7.39 -10.78 3.50
N ARG A 113 -7.28 -11.84 2.69
CA ARG A 113 -7.29 -13.22 3.20
C ARG A 113 -5.90 -13.59 3.70
N GLU A 114 -5.86 -14.25 4.85
CA GLU A 114 -4.66 -14.89 5.41
C GLU A 114 -4.17 -16.03 4.51
#